data_AF-A0A1I5E0T1-F1
#
_entry.id   AF-A0A1I5E0T1-F1
#
_cell.length_a   1.000
_cell.length_b   1.000
_cell.length_c   1.000
_cell.angle_alpha   90.00
_cell.angle_beta   90.00
_cell.angle_gamma   90.00
#
_symmetry.space_group_name_H-M   'P 1'
#
loop_
_entity.id
_entity.type
_entity.pdbx_description
1 polymer ?
#
loop_
_entity_poly.entity_id
_entity_poly.type
_entity_poly.pdbx_seq_one_letter_code
_entity_poly.pdbx_strand_id
1 'polypeptide(L)'
;MDRTINSGMAGTLYRAKPQNGRWGAIVSIHHLLSLLNKVKRTGSGRWLAACPAHDDRNPSLALRELDDGRVLLHCFAGCAAHEIVSSVGLQLTDLFPAGEIQGGKGRPERRPFAAADILRCIAFEALVVAVAATTRLAGPLSDTDHNRLMLAVTRIHEALAAGGISDAK
;
A
#
# COMPACT_ATOMS: atom_id res chain seq x y z
N MET A 1 2.53 33.67 22.51
CA MET A 1 2.24 32.65 23.54
C MET A 1 3.03 31.43 23.16
N ASP A 2 4.18 31.35 23.81
CA ASP A 2 5.20 30.32 23.73
C ASP A 2 4.72 29.06 24.48
N ARG A 3 5.05 27.87 23.95
CA ARG A 3 5.64 26.77 24.73
C ARG A 3 6.14 25.65 23.83
N THR A 4 7.45 25.71 23.67
CA THR A 4 8.45 24.73 23.25
C THR A 4 8.45 23.44 24.13
N ILE A 5 9.23 22.42 23.67
CA ILE A 5 9.91 21.31 24.41
C ILE A 5 9.21 19.93 24.22
N ASN A 6 9.83 18.80 23.79
CA ASN A 6 11.23 18.30 23.73
C ASN A 6 11.32 17.23 22.60
N SER A 7 12.32 17.15 21.73
CA SER A 7 13.72 16.69 21.92
C SER A 7 13.87 15.33 22.63
N GLY A 8 14.36 14.34 21.88
CA GLY A 8 15.05 13.17 22.41
C GLY A 8 14.70 11.86 21.71
N MET A 9 15.41 11.52 20.63
CA MET A 9 16.04 10.20 20.48
C MET A 9 17.03 10.22 19.30
N ALA A 10 18.25 9.79 19.59
CA ALA A 10 19.34 9.63 18.66
C ALA A 10 19.03 8.52 17.66
N GLY A 11 19.25 8.79 16.36
CA GLY A 11 19.17 7.83 15.27
C GLY A 11 20.23 8.16 14.23
N THR A 12 21.22 7.29 14.13
CA THR A 12 22.48 7.39 13.39
C THR A 12 22.33 7.87 11.94
N LEU A 13 22.79 9.09 11.67
CA LEU A 13 23.02 9.60 10.32
C LEU A 13 24.34 8.99 9.78
N TYR A 14 24.26 7.94 8.95
CA TYR A 14 25.43 7.52 8.16
C TYR A 14 25.53 8.35 6.88
N ARG A 15 26.62 9.12 6.75
CA ARG A 15 27.03 9.80 5.52
C ARG A 15 28.40 9.27 5.09
N ALA A 16 28.48 8.68 3.90
CA ALA A 16 29.71 8.55 3.13
C ALA A 16 29.55 9.26 1.78
N LYS A 17 30.61 9.94 1.29
CA LYS A 17 30.61 10.65 0.00
C LYS A 17 30.58 9.65 -1.17
N PRO A 18 29.74 9.84 -2.20
CA PRO A 18 29.81 9.02 -3.40
C PRO A 18 30.91 9.53 -4.32
N GLN A 19 31.78 8.62 -4.72
CA GLN A 19 32.64 8.76 -5.89
C GLN A 19 31.78 8.19 -7.04
N ASN A 20 31.36 9.01 -8.00
CA ASN A 20 30.57 8.67 -9.21
C ASN A 20 29.04 8.94 -9.19
N GLY A 21 28.55 9.95 -8.46
CA GLY A 21 27.31 10.67 -8.82
C GLY A 21 25.97 9.90 -8.82
N ARG A 22 25.94 8.61 -8.47
CA ARG A 22 24.71 7.84 -8.26
C ARG A 22 24.41 7.76 -6.77
N TRP A 23 23.34 8.43 -6.35
CA TRP A 23 22.79 8.26 -5.00
C TRP A 23 22.01 6.96 -4.97
N GLY A 24 22.60 5.89 -4.46
CA GLY A 24 21.84 4.79 -3.89
C GLY A 24 21.22 5.28 -2.59
N ALA A 25 20.22 6.15 -2.68
CA ALA A 25 19.55 6.69 -1.51
C ALA A 25 18.63 5.60 -0.96
N ILE A 26 18.85 5.21 0.29
CA ILE A 26 17.83 4.49 1.06
C ILE A 26 16.61 5.40 1.07
N VAL A 27 15.55 5.03 0.34
CA VAL A 27 14.28 5.76 0.39
C VAL A 27 13.65 5.41 1.73
N SER A 28 13.72 6.34 2.67
CA SER A 28 12.96 6.20 3.91
C SER A 28 11.47 6.15 3.55
N ILE A 29 10.68 5.41 4.34
CA ILE A 29 9.22 5.40 4.17
C ILE A 29 8.65 6.82 4.11
N HIS A 30 9.25 7.78 4.83
CA HIS A 30 8.87 9.19 4.81
C HIS A 30 9.02 9.84 3.44
N HIS A 31 10.07 9.51 2.69
CA HIS A 31 10.23 10.00 1.33
C HIS A 31 9.15 9.42 0.42
N LEU A 32 8.90 8.11 0.45
CA LEU A 32 7.80 7.51 -0.31
C LEU A 32 6.44 8.13 0.04
N LEU A 33 6.12 8.28 1.33
CA LEU A 33 4.87 8.90 1.78
C LEU A 33 4.74 10.36 1.31
N SER A 34 5.83 11.11 1.19
CA SER A 34 5.80 12.50 0.69
C SER A 34 5.43 12.62 -0.79
N LEU A 35 5.59 11.52 -1.56
CA LEU A 35 5.24 11.45 -2.97
C LEU A 35 3.79 10.99 -3.21
N LEU A 36 3.07 10.63 -2.15
CA LEU A 36 1.73 10.06 -2.21
C LEU A 36 0.66 11.05 -1.77
N ASN A 37 -0.55 10.87 -2.31
CA ASN A 37 -1.72 11.67 -1.96
C ASN A 37 -2.61 10.94 -0.95
N LYS A 38 -3.42 11.73 -0.21
CA LYS A 38 -4.41 11.22 0.77
C LYS A 38 -3.82 10.25 1.80
N VAL A 39 -2.56 10.49 2.20
CA VAL A 39 -1.86 9.65 3.17
C VAL A 39 -2.53 9.74 4.54
N LYS A 40 -2.87 8.60 5.11
CA LYS A 40 -3.45 8.45 6.44
C LYS A 40 -2.71 7.38 7.21
N ARG A 41 -2.16 7.74 8.37
CA ARG A 41 -1.58 6.76 9.30
C ARG A 41 -2.70 5.93 9.95
N THR A 42 -2.56 4.61 9.95
CA THR A 42 -3.54 3.67 10.53
C THR A 42 -3.00 2.85 11.69
N GLY A 43 -1.69 2.94 11.96
CA GLY A 43 -1.03 2.36 13.12
C GLY A 43 0.46 2.69 13.14
N SER A 44 1.20 2.11 14.10
CA SER A 44 2.66 2.16 14.06
C SER A 44 3.17 1.48 12.78
N GLY A 45 4.04 2.16 12.03
CA GLY A 45 4.59 1.68 10.77
C GLY A 45 3.56 1.40 9.68
N ARG A 46 2.32 1.93 9.75
CA ARG A 46 1.23 1.59 8.80
C ARG A 46 0.47 2.80 8.30
N TRP A 47 0.20 2.81 7.00
CA TRP A 47 -0.51 3.89 6.30
C TRP A 47 -1.43 3.36 5.21
N LEU A 48 -2.44 4.16 4.88
CA LEU A 48 -3.21 4.08 3.65
C LEU A 48 -2.95 5.34 2.81
N ALA A 49 -2.95 5.21 1.49
CA ALA A 49 -2.79 6.32 0.55
C ALA A 49 -3.58 6.06 -0.73
N ALA A 50 -3.75 7.11 -1.54
CA ALA A 50 -4.19 6.96 -2.92
C ALA A 50 -3.07 6.32 -3.75
N CYS A 51 -3.40 5.25 -4.48
CA CYS A 51 -2.46 4.62 -5.39
C CYS A 51 -2.13 5.58 -6.55
N PRO A 52 -0.84 5.82 -6.86
CA PRO A 52 -0.44 6.70 -7.95
C PRO A 52 -0.54 6.02 -9.34
N ALA A 53 -0.69 4.70 -9.39
CA ALA A 53 -0.73 3.92 -10.63
C ALA A 53 -2.11 3.89 -11.32
N HIS A 54 -3.15 4.44 -10.68
CA HIS A 54 -4.48 4.61 -11.26
C HIS A 54 -5.19 5.85 -10.70
N ASP A 55 -6.31 6.27 -11.31
CA ASP A 55 -7.15 7.34 -10.74
C ASP A 55 -7.83 6.89 -9.44
N ASP A 56 -7.14 7.10 -8.32
CA ASP A 56 -7.57 6.57 -7.03
C ASP A 56 -8.35 7.60 -6.19
N ARG A 57 -9.67 7.55 -6.33
CA ARG A 57 -10.57 8.44 -5.58
C ARG A 57 -10.67 8.08 -4.10
N ASN A 58 -10.51 6.80 -3.76
CA ASN A 58 -10.57 6.29 -2.38
C ASN A 58 -9.27 5.54 -2.07
N PRO A 59 -8.53 5.87 -0.98
CA PRO A 59 -7.25 5.24 -0.68
C PRO A 59 -7.27 3.69 -0.77
N SER A 60 -6.62 3.16 -1.80
CA SER A 60 -6.54 1.71 -2.07
C SER A 60 -5.14 1.13 -1.84
N LEU A 61 -4.14 1.98 -1.60
CA LEU A 61 -2.76 1.58 -1.36
C LEU A 61 -2.50 1.48 0.15
N ALA A 62 -2.19 0.27 0.63
CA ALA A 62 -1.67 0.07 1.97
C ALA A 62 -0.14 0.03 1.96
N LEU A 63 0.48 0.71 2.92
CA LEU A 63 1.92 0.71 3.13
C LEU A 63 2.23 0.26 4.56
N ARG A 64 3.28 -0.55 4.72
CA ARG A 64 3.80 -0.96 6.02
C ARG A 64 5.33 -0.98 6.01
N GLU A 65 5.93 -0.30 6.98
CA GLU A 65 7.34 -0.44 7.30
C GLU A 65 7.52 -1.56 8.33
N LEU A 66 8.48 -2.46 8.08
CA LEU A 66 8.87 -3.53 8.99
C LEU A 66 10.06 -3.10 9.86
N ASP A 67 10.29 -3.81 10.96
CA ASP A 67 11.40 -3.53 11.88
C ASP A 67 12.79 -3.72 11.22
N ASP A 68 12.85 -4.50 10.14
CA ASP A 68 14.05 -4.68 9.30
C ASP A 68 14.22 -3.59 8.23
N GLY A 69 13.34 -2.58 8.20
CA GLY A 69 13.41 -1.46 7.27
C GLY A 69 12.85 -1.75 5.87
N ARG A 70 12.33 -2.95 5.61
CA ARG A 70 11.59 -3.22 4.37
C ARG A 70 10.25 -2.50 4.36
N VAL A 71 9.88 -1.97 3.20
CA VAL A 71 8.57 -1.38 2.95
C VAL A 71 7.72 -2.35 2.15
N LEU A 72 6.64 -2.83 2.76
CA LEU A 72 5.60 -3.58 2.08
C LEU A 72 4.55 -2.60 1.55
N LEU A 73 4.11 -2.85 0.32
CA LEU A 73 2.99 -2.12 -0.27
C LEU A 73 2.06 -3.07 -1.00
N HIS A 74 0.78 -2.74 -1.01
CA HIS A 74 -0.23 -3.49 -1.75
C HIS A 74 -1.37 -2.56 -2.16
N CYS A 75 -1.72 -2.59 -3.44
CA CYS A 75 -2.87 -1.87 -3.96
C CYS A 75 -4.04 -2.84 -4.11
N PHE A 76 -5.08 -2.64 -3.30
CA PHE A 76 -6.30 -3.46 -3.34
C PHE A 76 -7.16 -3.23 -4.60
N ALA A 77 -6.75 -2.30 -5.47
CA ALA A 77 -7.35 -2.09 -6.78
C ALA A 77 -6.73 -2.97 -7.88
N GLY A 78 -5.59 -3.63 -7.61
CA GLY A 78 -4.93 -4.59 -8.51
C GLY A 78 -3.59 -4.15 -9.10
N CYS A 79 -3.07 -2.96 -8.78
CA CYS A 79 -1.78 -2.50 -9.31
C CYS A 79 -0.60 -3.29 -8.76
N ALA A 80 0.35 -3.62 -9.62
CA ALA A 80 1.57 -4.30 -9.23
C ALA A 80 2.55 -3.35 -8.53
N ALA A 81 3.42 -3.90 -7.68
CA ALA A 81 4.36 -3.09 -6.89
C ALA A 81 5.29 -2.23 -7.76
N HIS A 82 5.76 -2.76 -8.90
CA HIS A 82 6.62 -2.05 -9.83
C HIS A 82 5.91 -0.85 -10.49
N GLU A 83 4.62 -0.98 -10.81
CA GLU A 83 3.82 0.12 -11.36
C GLU A 83 3.73 1.25 -10.34
N ILE A 84 3.37 0.92 -9.10
CA ILE A 84 3.21 1.88 -8.00
C ILE A 84 4.47 2.71 -7.77
N VAL A 85 5.63 2.06 -7.62
CA VAL A 85 6.89 2.78 -7.37
C VAL A 85 7.33 3.57 -8.60
N SER A 86 7.15 3.03 -9.81
CA SER A 86 7.52 3.74 -11.04
C SER A 86 6.69 5.00 -11.28
N SER A 87 5.41 5.00 -10.90
CA SER A 87 4.52 6.18 -11.00
C SER A 87 4.98 7.36 -10.15
N VAL A 88 5.79 7.13 -9.12
CA VAL A 88 6.37 8.17 -8.26
C VAL A 88 7.88 8.35 -8.47
N GLY A 89 8.43 7.80 -9.56
CA GLY A 89 9.84 7.96 -9.92
C GLY A 89 10.82 7.11 -9.09
N LEU A 90 10.32 6.07 -8.43
CA LEU A 90 11.12 5.14 -7.62
C LEU A 90 11.28 3.79 -8.33
N GLN A 91 12.23 2.98 -7.85
CA GLN A 91 12.47 1.61 -8.26
C GLN A 91 12.06 0.62 -7.17
N LEU A 92 11.83 -0.64 -7.54
CA LEU A 92 11.45 -1.67 -6.56
C LEU A 92 12.53 -1.87 -5.48
N THR A 93 13.80 -1.70 -5.86
CA THR A 93 14.95 -1.77 -4.94
C THR A 93 14.92 -0.73 -3.83
N ASP A 94 14.20 0.39 -4.05
CA ASP A 94 14.11 1.48 -3.08
C ASP A 94 13.22 1.13 -1.88
N LEU A 95 12.45 0.02 -1.97
CA LEU A 95 11.64 -0.50 -0.86
C LEU A 95 12.45 -1.33 0.14
N PHE A 96 13.75 -1.52 -0.09
CA PHE A 96 14.62 -2.40 0.71
C PHE A 96 15.83 -1.63 1.25
N PRO A 97 16.34 -1.99 2.45
CA PRO A 97 17.58 -1.43 2.97
C PRO A 97 18.79 -1.71 2.07
N ALA A 98 19.74 -0.77 2.03
CA ALA A 98 20.99 -0.93 1.28
C ALA A 98 21.83 -2.08 1.86
N GLY A 99 22.18 -3.06 1.03
CA GLY A 99 23.05 -4.19 1.39
C GLY A 99 22.34 -5.54 1.57
N GLU A 100 21.01 -5.57 1.65
CA GLU A 100 20.25 -6.82 1.87
C GLU A 100 19.81 -7.55 0.58
N ILE A 101 20.19 -7.05 -0.61
CA ILE A 101 19.92 -7.76 -1.88
C ILE A 101 20.77 -9.05 -2.00
N GLN A 102 21.69 -9.30 -1.07
CA GLN A 102 22.55 -10.49 -1.06
C GLN A 102 21.89 -11.69 -0.35
N GLY A 103 21.08 -12.44 -1.09
CA GLY A 103 20.95 -13.90 -0.92
C GLY A 103 20.19 -14.47 0.29
N GLY A 104 19.75 -13.65 1.25
CA GLY A 104 18.90 -14.10 2.36
C GLY A 104 17.42 -14.01 2.01
N LYS A 105 16.68 -15.14 1.97
CA LYS A 105 15.20 -15.10 1.98
C LYS A 105 14.76 -14.53 3.33
N GLY A 106 14.54 -13.22 3.41
CA GLY A 106 13.92 -12.58 4.58
C GLY A 106 12.66 -13.35 4.98
N ARG A 107 12.42 -13.52 6.28
CA ARG A 107 11.27 -14.30 6.76
C ARG A 107 9.99 -13.72 6.13
N PRO A 108 9.14 -14.55 5.49
CA PRO A 108 7.88 -14.09 4.94
C PRO A 108 7.01 -13.48 6.04
N GLU A 109 6.54 -12.25 5.83
CA GLU A 109 5.52 -11.63 6.69
C GLU A 109 4.18 -12.29 6.38
N ARG A 110 3.61 -13.01 7.35
CA ARG A 110 2.40 -13.81 7.14
C ARG A 110 1.13 -12.97 7.08
N ARG A 111 1.13 -11.80 7.73
CA ARG A 111 -0.02 -10.89 7.78
C ARG A 111 0.46 -9.47 7.53
N PRO A 112 0.77 -9.13 6.28
CA PRO A 112 1.40 -7.86 5.95
C PRO A 112 0.48 -6.68 6.26
N PHE A 113 -0.84 -6.83 6.11
CA PHE A 113 -1.81 -5.76 6.33
C PHE A 113 -2.87 -6.16 7.37
N ALA A 114 -3.30 -5.19 8.18
CA ALA A 114 -4.32 -5.43 9.19
C ALA A 114 -5.71 -5.52 8.54
N ALA A 115 -6.57 -6.41 9.05
CA ALA A 115 -7.93 -6.60 8.53
C ALA A 115 -8.73 -5.28 8.46
N ALA A 116 -8.56 -4.39 9.44
CA ALA A 116 -9.23 -3.08 9.41
C ALA A 116 -8.78 -2.18 8.24
N ASP A 117 -7.52 -2.28 7.80
CA ASP A 117 -7.01 -1.52 6.65
C ASP A 117 -7.54 -2.12 5.35
N ILE A 118 -7.57 -3.44 5.26
CA ILE A 118 -8.17 -4.18 4.14
C ILE A 118 -9.64 -3.79 3.97
N LEU A 119 -10.41 -3.86 5.06
CA LEU A 119 -11.84 -3.50 5.06
C LEU A 119 -12.07 -2.05 4.62
N ARG A 120 -11.19 -1.11 5.00
CA ARG A 120 -11.29 0.29 4.53
C ARG A 120 -11.05 0.39 3.03
N CYS A 121 -10.09 -0.34 2.49
CA CYS A 121 -9.78 -0.31 1.06
C CYS A 121 -10.88 -0.95 0.20
N ILE A 122 -11.57 -1.99 0.70
CA ILE A 122 -12.65 -2.66 -0.05
C ILE A 122 -14.07 -2.17 0.28
N ALA A 123 -14.23 -1.20 1.18
CA ALA A 123 -15.55 -0.70 1.59
C ALA A 123 -16.39 -0.22 0.38
N PHE A 124 -15.76 0.46 -0.57
CA PHE A 124 -16.44 0.90 -1.80
C PHE A 124 -16.83 -0.28 -2.70
N GLU A 125 -16.00 -1.31 -2.78
CA GLU A 125 -16.32 -2.52 -3.55
C GLU A 125 -17.50 -3.27 -2.93
N ALA A 126 -17.55 -3.36 -1.59
CA ALA A 126 -18.71 -3.91 -0.89
C ALA A 126 -19.99 -3.11 -1.15
N LEU A 127 -19.92 -1.78 -1.18
CA LEU A 127 -21.05 -0.93 -1.55
C LEU A 127 -21.52 -1.19 -2.98
N VAL A 128 -20.59 -1.32 -3.93
CA VAL A 128 -20.91 -1.64 -5.33
C VAL A 128 -21.64 -2.98 -5.42
N VAL A 129 -21.17 -4.01 -4.71
CA VAL A 129 -21.84 -5.32 -4.67
C VAL A 129 -23.25 -5.19 -4.11
N ALA A 130 -23.45 -4.46 -3.00
CA ALA A 130 -24.76 -4.26 -2.39
C ALA A 130 -25.74 -3.51 -3.32
N VAL A 131 -25.26 -2.47 -4.01
CA VAL A 131 -26.06 -1.71 -4.98
C VAL A 131 -26.42 -2.59 -6.17
N ALA A 132 -25.44 -3.29 -6.77
CA ALA A 132 -25.68 -4.18 -7.89
C ALA A 132 -26.64 -5.32 -7.54
N ALA A 133 -26.56 -5.88 -6.33
CA ALA A 133 -27.51 -6.88 -5.84
C ALA A 133 -28.94 -6.30 -5.77
N THR A 134 -29.10 -5.10 -5.22
CA THR A 134 -30.40 -4.41 -5.15
C THR A 134 -30.96 -4.13 -6.54
N THR A 135 -30.14 -3.60 -7.46
CA THR A 135 -30.55 -3.38 -8.86
C THR A 135 -30.92 -4.69 -9.54
N ARG A 136 -30.17 -5.78 -9.27
CA ARG A 136 -30.42 -7.10 -9.85
C ARG A 136 -31.75 -7.72 -9.38
N LEU A 137 -32.19 -7.40 -8.16
CA LEU A 137 -33.50 -7.80 -7.63
C LEU A 137 -34.64 -7.02 -8.32
N ALA A 138 -34.39 -5.78 -8.74
CA ALA A 138 -35.36 -4.97 -9.48
C ALA A 138 -35.43 -5.31 -10.99
N GLY A 139 -34.36 -5.84 -11.57
CA GLY A 139 -34.30 -6.22 -12.98
C GLY A 139 -32.91 -6.66 -13.45
N PRO A 140 -32.71 -6.93 -14.74
CA PRO A 140 -31.39 -7.22 -15.29
C PRO A 140 -30.41 -6.05 -15.08
N LEU A 141 -29.14 -6.36 -14.80
CA LEU A 141 -28.09 -5.35 -14.77
C LEU A 141 -27.76 -4.90 -16.19
N SER A 142 -27.39 -3.63 -16.35
CA SER A 142 -26.73 -3.17 -17.57
C SER A 142 -25.33 -3.80 -17.69
N ASP A 143 -24.77 -3.85 -18.90
CA ASP A 143 -23.40 -4.34 -19.11
C ASP A 143 -22.37 -3.54 -18.30
N THR A 144 -22.57 -2.23 -18.18
CA THR A 144 -21.72 -1.35 -17.37
C THR A 144 -21.75 -1.75 -15.89
N ASP A 145 -22.93 -1.96 -15.33
CA ASP A 145 -23.08 -2.36 -13.93
C ASP A 145 -22.56 -3.79 -13.70
N HIS A 146 -22.76 -4.68 -14.66
CA HIS A 146 -22.24 -6.03 -14.62
C HIS A 146 -20.71 -6.04 -14.59
N ASN A 147 -20.07 -5.29 -15.48
CA ASN A 147 -18.61 -5.14 -15.50
C ASN A 147 -18.08 -4.52 -14.21
N ARG A 148 -18.77 -3.51 -13.67
CA ARG A 148 -18.38 -2.87 -12.41
C ARG A 148 -18.52 -3.81 -11.21
N LEU A 149 -19.56 -4.63 -11.19
CA LEU A 149 -19.76 -5.69 -10.19
C LEU A 149 -18.64 -6.74 -10.26
N MET A 150 -18.31 -7.23 -11.46
CA MET A 150 -17.22 -8.20 -11.66
C MET A 150 -15.88 -7.66 -11.16
N LEU A 151 -15.58 -6.39 -11.44
CA LEU A 151 -14.39 -5.73 -10.90
C LEU A 151 -14.41 -5.65 -9.37
N ALA A 152 -15.56 -5.33 -8.76
CA ALA A 152 -15.69 -5.26 -7.31
C ALA A 152 -15.44 -6.61 -6.64
N VAL A 153 -16.03 -7.68 -7.18
CA VAL A 153 -15.82 -9.05 -6.70
C VAL A 153 -14.34 -9.44 -6.79
N THR A 154 -13.70 -9.15 -7.93
CA THR A 154 -12.27 -9.43 -8.12
C THR A 154 -11.40 -8.73 -7.07
N ARG A 155 -11.64 -7.43 -6.84
CA ARG A 155 -10.89 -6.64 -5.84
C ARG A 155 -11.11 -7.14 -4.42
N ILE A 156 -12.32 -7.58 -4.08
CA ILE A 156 -12.61 -8.19 -2.77
C ILE A 156 -11.80 -9.49 -2.59
N HIS A 157 -11.74 -10.35 -3.61
CA HIS A 157 -10.96 -11.59 -3.53
C HIS A 157 -9.46 -11.35 -3.36
N GLU A 158 -8.88 -10.44 -4.16
CA GLU A 158 -7.46 -10.05 -4.04
C GLU A 158 -7.15 -9.50 -2.64
N ALA A 159 -8.07 -8.72 -2.07
CA ALA A 159 -7.93 -8.17 -0.74
C ALA A 159 -7.95 -9.23 0.37
N LEU A 160 -8.82 -10.25 0.24
CA LEU A 160 -8.86 -11.37 1.17
C LEU A 160 -7.58 -12.21 1.11
N ALA A 161 -7.04 -12.43 -0.09
CA ALA A 161 -5.78 -13.13 -0.29
C ALA A 161 -4.61 -12.37 0.35
N ALA A 162 -4.52 -11.06 0.13
CA ALA A 162 -3.49 -10.20 0.72
C ALA A 162 -3.56 -10.11 2.26
N GLY A 163 -4.74 -10.30 2.84
CA GLY A 163 -4.94 -10.38 4.29
C GLY A 163 -4.62 -11.75 4.90
N GLY A 164 -4.42 -12.79 4.09
CA GLY A 164 -4.36 -14.17 4.55
C GLY A 164 -5.69 -14.63 5.20
N ILE A 165 -6.82 -14.12 4.69
CA ILE A 165 -8.18 -14.37 5.18
C ILE A 165 -8.95 -15.28 4.20
N SER A 166 -8.40 -15.57 3.02
CA SER A 166 -9.02 -16.46 2.04
C SER A 166 -9.23 -17.87 2.61
N ASP A 167 -10.44 -18.42 2.46
CA ASP A 167 -10.82 -19.81 2.80
C ASP A 167 -10.15 -20.88 1.90
N ALA A 168 -9.06 -20.54 1.21
CA ALA A 168 -8.34 -21.45 0.34
C ALA A 168 -7.58 -22.50 1.18
N LYS A 169 -8.15 -23.69 1.23
CA LYS A 169 -7.45 -24.95 1.48
C LYS A 169 -7.28 -25.69 0.16
#